data_AF-A0A2T2UF77-F1
#
_entry.id   AF-A0A2T2UF77-F1
#
_cell.length_a   1.000
_cell.length_b   1.000
_cell.length_c   1.000
_cell.angle_alpha   90.00
_cell.angle_beta   90.00
_cell.angle_gamma   90.00
#
_symmetry.space_group_name_H-M   'P 1'
#
loop_
_entity.id
_entity.type
_entity.pdbx_description
1 polymer ?
#
loop_
_entity_poly.entity_id
_entity_poly.type
_entity_poly.pdbx_seq_one_letter_code
_entity_poly.pdbx_strand_id
1 'polypeptide(L)' 'MPAVPDALQRSLTPGGRLFAIIGTADRPIMEAMQIRRVDTDEWSRESLFDTWSAPLENVAQPRRFAF' A
#
# COMPACT_ATOMS: atom_id res chain seq x y z
N MET A 1 3.95 8.17 6.55
CA MET A 1 3.88 7.77 5.13
C MET A 1 2.59 7.00 4.92
N PRO A 2 1.91 7.09 3.76
CA PRO A 2 0.78 6.20 3.46
C PRO A 2 1.29 4.76 3.54
N ALA A 3 0.63 3.93 4.35
CA ALA A 3 1.02 2.54 4.55
C ALA A 3 -0.21 1.66 4.33
N VAL A 4 0.02 0.47 3.76
CA VAL A 4 -1.03 -0.53 3.61
C VAL A 4 -1.51 -0.95 5.01
N PRO A 5 -2.82 -0.87 5.32
CA PRO A 5 -3.34 -1.28 6.62
C PRO A 5 -2.92 -2.71 6.98
N ASP A 6 -2.41 -2.91 8.19
CA ASP A 6 -1.94 -4.23 8.65
C ASP A 6 -3.02 -5.31 8.55
N ALA A 7 -4.29 -4.93 8.73
CA ALA A 7 -5.43 -5.84 8.61
C ALA A 7 -5.48 -6.52 7.22
N LEU A 8 -5.16 -5.78 6.15
CA LEU A 8 -5.13 -6.32 4.78
C LEU A 8 -3.92 -7.23 4.54
N GLN A 9 -2.78 -6.94 5.17
CA GLN A 9 -1.61 -7.83 5.10
C GLN A 9 -1.86 -9.12 5.88
N ARG A 10 -2.47 -9.03 7.06
CA ARG A 10 -2.81 -10.17 7.93
C ARG A 10 -3.95 -11.04 7.39
N SER A 11 -4.81 -10.51 6.52
CA SER A 11 -5.85 -11.32 5.85
C SER A 11 -5.31 -12.24 4.76
N LEU A 12 -4.05 -12.08 4.33
CA LEU A 12 -3.42 -12.99 3.37
C LEU A 12 -3.12 -14.33 4.04
N THR A 13 -3.40 -15.44 3.38
CA THR A 13 -2.80 -16.73 3.73
C THR A 13 -1.30 -16.74 3.40
N PRO A 14 -0.47 -17.58 4.03
CA PRO A 14 0.90 -17.82 3.56
C PRO A 14 0.93 -18.16 2.06
N GLY A 15 1.81 -17.50 1.30
CA GLY A 15 1.88 -17.57 -0.17
C GLY A 15 0.89 -16.66 -0.91
N GLY A 16 -0.08 -16.08 -0.20
CA GLY A 16 -1.04 -15.09 -0.71
C GLY A 16 -0.36 -13.78 -1.12
N ARG A 17 -1.03 -13.03 -2.02
CA ARG A 17 -0.51 -11.78 -2.59
C ARG A 17 -1.54 -10.67 -2.47
N LEU A 18 -1.06 -9.48 -2.15
CA LEU A 18 -1.80 -8.22 -2.17
C LEU A 18 -1.14 -7.29 -3.18
N PHE A 19 -1.96 -6.65 -4.00
CA PHE A 19 -1.55 -5.55 -4.86
C PHE A 19 -2.04 -4.24 -4.26
N ALA A 20 -1.16 -3.25 -4.13
CA ALA A 20 -1.50 -1.95 -3.57
C ALA A 20 -0.86 -0.83 -4.37
N ILE A 21 -1.59 0.27 -4.58
CA ILE A 21 -1.03 1.51 -5.11
C ILE A 21 -0.71 2.40 -3.91
N ILE A 22 0.57 2.64 -3.66
CA ILE A 22 1.05 3.40 -2.50
C ILE A 22 1.53 4.76 -2.97
N GLY A 23 0.96 5.82 -2.42
CA GLY A 23 1.30 7.18 -2.77
C GLY A 23 0.25 8.15 -2.26
N THR A 24 0.41 9.42 -2.60
CA THR A 24 -0.54 10.47 -2.26
C THR A 24 -0.96 11.22 -3.52
N ALA A 25 -2.22 11.63 -3.60
CA ALA A 25 -2.77 12.28 -4.80
C ALA A 25 -2.18 13.66 -5.09
N ASP A 26 -1.51 14.27 -4.11
CA ASP A 26 -0.75 15.53 -4.22
C ASP A 26 0.67 15.32 -4.76
N ARG A 27 1.12 14.06 -4.94
CA ARG A 27 2.41 13.74 -5.57
C ARG A 27 2.21 13.22 -6.98
N PRO A 28 3.12 13.56 -7.92
CA PRO A 28 2.98 13.19 -9.32
C PRO A 28 3.21 11.69 -9.59
N ILE A 29 3.78 10.95 -8.63
CA ILE A 29 4.14 9.54 -8.79
C ILE A 29 3.66 8.74 -7.57
N MET A 30 2.99 7.61 -7.83
CA MET A 30 2.66 6.55 -6.89
C MET A 30 3.34 5.25 -7.33
N GLU A 31 3.53 4.30 -6.43
CA GLU A 31 4.11 3.00 -6.75
C GLU A 31 3.06 1.90 -6.73
N ALA A 32 3.02 1.07 -7.77
CA ALA A 32 2.32 -0.20 -7.76
C ALA A 32 3.17 -1.25 -7.04
N MET A 33 2.71 -1.74 -5.89
CA MET A 33 3.44 -2.62 -4.99
C MET A 33 2.80 -4.02 -4.95
N GLN A 34 3.61 -5.06 -5.11
CA GLN A 34 3.26 -6.43 -4.75
C GLN A 34 3.72 -6.72 -3.32
N ILE A 35 2.81 -7.17 -2.47
CA ILE A 35 3.09 -7.66 -1.13
C ILE A 35 2.74 -9.13 -1.08
N ARG A 36 3.65 -9.98 -0.59
CA ARG A 36 3.42 -11.42 -0.44
C ARG A 36 3.67 -11.84 1.00
N ARG A 37 2.74 -12.59 1.59
CA ARG A 37 2.97 -13.21 2.91
C ARG A 37 3.88 -14.43 2.70
N VAL A 38 5.12 -14.33 3.16
CA VAL A 38 6.13 -15.39 2.99
C VAL A 38 6.19 -16.33 4.19
N ASP A 39 5.77 -15.86 5.37
CA ASP A 39 5.58 -16.68 6.57
C ASP A 39 4.44 -16.11 7.45
N THR A 40 4.24 -16.67 8.65
CA THR A 40 3.21 -16.33 9.62
C THR A 40 3.27 -14.84 9.98
N ASP A 41 4.44 -14.29 10.24
CA ASP A 41 4.59 -12.85 10.57
C ASP A 41 5.59 -12.15 9.65
N GLU A 42 5.76 -12.66 8.42
CA GLU A 42 6.70 -12.12 7.44
C GLU A 42 6.02 -11.84 6.09
N TRP A 43 6.30 -10.66 5.55
CA TRP A 43 5.84 -10.22 4.23
C TRP A 43 6.99 -9.65 3.41
N SER A 44 7.12 -10.12 2.17
CA SER A 44 7.98 -9.48 1.17
C SER A 44 7.23 -8.39 0.43
N ARG A 45 7.97 -7.39 -0.06
CA ARG A 45 7.44 -6.24 -0.80
C ARG A 45 8.29 -5.99 -2.04
N GLU A 46 7.64 -5.74 -3.16
CA GLU A 46 8.28 -5.50 -4.45
C GLU A 46 7.55 -4.37 -5.17
N SER A 47 8.28 -3.31 -5.52
CA SER A 47 7.77 -2.24 -6.40
C SER A 47 7.79 -2.75 -7.83
N LEU A 48 6.63 -2.73 -8.50
CA LEU A 48 6.48 -3.26 -9.86
C LEU A 48 6.69 -2.17 -10.92
N PHE A 49 6.09 -1.00 -10.71
CA PHE A 49 6.18 0.14 -11.62
C PHE A 49 5.60 1.41 -10.99
N ASP A 50 5.98 2.55 -11.54
CA ASP A 50 5.40 3.85 -11.23
C ASP A 50 4.02 4.02 -11.91
N THR A 51 3.08 4.62 -11.19
CA THR A 51 1.71 4.82 -11.65
C THR A 51 1.04 6.02 -10.97
N TRP A 52 -0.19 6.30 -11.36
CA TRP A 52 -1.07 7.26 -10.70
C TRP A 52 -2.50 6.73 -10.71
N SER A 53 -3.22 6.92 -9.61
CA SER A 53 -4.64 6.56 -9.49
C SER A 53 -5.37 7.61 -8.67
N ALA A 54 -6.67 7.76 -8.93
CA ALA A 54 -7.52 8.57 -8.08
C ALA A 54 -7.50 8.02 -6.64
N PRO A 55 -7.51 8.90 -5.61
CA PRO A 55 -7.54 8.45 -4.23
C PRO A 55 -8.79 7.63 -3.92
N LEU A 56 -8.64 6.63 -3.05
CA LEU A 56 -9.75 5.80 -2.61
C LEU A 56 -10.81 6.64 -1.87
N GLU A 57 -12.07 6.43 -2.22
CA GLU A 57 -13.19 7.05 -1.54
C GLU A 57 -13.37 6.48 -0.13
N ASN A 58 -13.90 7.28 0.80
CA ASN A 58 -14.19 6.88 2.19
C ASN A 58 -12.98 6.41 3.01
N VAL A 59 -11.76 6.79 2.60
CA VAL A 59 -10.54 6.53 3.37
C VAL A 59 -10.07 7.80 4.07
N ALA A 60 -9.77 7.69 5.36
CA ALA A 60 -9.21 8.79 6.12
C ALA A 60 -7.85 9.20 5.53
N GLN A 61 -7.74 10.45 5.05
CA GLN A 61 -6.47 10.96 4.55
C GLN A 61 -5.53 11.28 5.71
N PRO A 62 -4.23 10.90 5.62
CA PRO A 62 -3.27 11.26 6.65
C PRO A 62 -3.19 12.78 6.80
N ARG A 63 -3.14 13.25 8.06
CA ARG A 63 -2.93 14.68 8.35
C ARG A 63 -1.67 15.15 7.64
N ARG A 64 -1.82 16.20 6.82
CA ARG A 64 -0.66 16.90 6.25
C ARG A 64 0.01 17.68 7.38
N PHE A 65 1.34 17.76 7.34
CA PHE A 65 2.07 18.67 8.22
C PHE A 65 1.63 20.11 7.88
N ALA A 66 1.20 20.85 8.90
CA ALA A 66 1.01 22.30 8.83
C ALA A 66 2.12 22.94 9.68
N PHE A 67 2.80 23.93 9.10
CA PHE A 67 3.87 24.70 9.75
C PHE A 67 3.33 26.05 10.21
#